data_AF-A0A428XY03-F1
#
_entry.id   AF-A0A428XY03-F1
#
_cell.length_a   1.000
_cell.length_b   1.000
_cell.length_c   1.000
_cell.angle_alpha   90.00
_cell.angle_beta   90.00
_cell.angle_gamma   90.00
#
_symmetry.space_group_name_H-M   'P 1'
#
loop_
_entity.id
_entity.type
_entity.pdbx_description
1 polymer ?
#
loop_
_entity_poly.entity_id
_entity_poly.type
_entity_poly.pdbx_seq_one_letter_code
_entity_poly.pdbx_strand_id
1 'polypeptide(L)'
;MAVLDFTITLTGVDPALAGAGQAPWPAVARALRDSGIDHACVELSRDAAGWLGRYHADPLVLRGPGTYTPELESNVSGALAEVAPQAGVVVDWDAHDPELAARHAADRPAYRLARRLAALDGGAVPTRAGLAWLAPDRYHDQFADPWEAASLVVSALHDALLDAGALTVLDWKCTRTEAAKALGRLRILPDGARRVREAVPEYDAFVSRCVEADRERFGGEPVGADDPLHAGDEGLQHVVVSAVNAALVALGVDLLDLENGDTPGFLTIAPNLTAEVLAEAELARIPLSQHRSGDGLL
;
A
#
# COMPACT_ATOMS: atom_id res chain seq x y z
N MET A 1 -7.05 4.99 23.28
CA MET A 1 -6.01 4.65 22.30
C MET A 1 -4.87 3.96 23.02
N ALA A 2 -4.35 2.86 22.48
CA ALA A 2 -3.27 2.11 23.11
C ALA A 2 -1.95 2.89 23.01
N VAL A 3 -1.20 2.95 24.10
CA VAL A 3 0.20 3.41 24.06
C VAL A 3 1.03 2.28 23.46
N LEU A 4 1.85 2.63 22.47
CA LEU A 4 2.78 1.82 21.71
C LEU A 4 4.18 2.41 21.89
N ASP A 5 5.15 1.56 22.18
CA ASP A 5 6.54 1.95 22.14
C ASP A 5 7.05 1.80 20.70
N PHE A 6 7.60 2.87 20.14
CA PHE A 6 8.10 2.88 18.77
C PHE A 6 9.55 3.34 18.68
N THR A 7 10.18 3.00 17.56
CA THR A 7 11.46 3.54 17.12
C THR A 7 11.26 4.27 15.79
N ILE A 8 11.65 5.55 15.71
CA ILE A 8 11.75 6.27 14.44
C ILE A 8 13.20 6.21 13.98
N THR A 9 13.43 5.71 12.76
CA THR A 9 14.73 5.73 12.10
C THR A 9 14.74 6.82 11.03
N LEU A 10 15.73 7.71 11.04
CA LEU A 10 15.94 8.72 9.99
C LEU A 10 17.17 8.37 9.14
N THR A 11 17.00 8.18 7.84
CA THR A 11 18.08 7.90 6.88
C THR A 11 18.31 9.10 5.94
N GLY A 12 19.52 9.26 5.38
CA GLY A 12 19.78 10.25 4.32
C GLY A 12 19.96 11.72 4.77
N VAL A 13 20.12 11.99 6.07
CA VAL A 13 20.49 13.33 6.54
C VAL A 13 21.98 13.56 6.25
N ASP A 14 22.31 14.51 5.37
CA ASP A 14 23.70 14.86 5.08
C ASP A 14 24.39 15.35 6.36
N PRO A 15 25.47 14.68 6.79
CA PRO A 15 26.39 15.13 7.84
C PRO A 15 26.72 16.63 7.84
N ALA A 16 26.88 17.22 6.66
CA ALA A 16 27.29 18.61 6.48
C ALA A 16 26.21 19.61 6.92
N LEU A 17 24.92 19.25 6.86
CA LEU A 17 23.81 20.11 7.28
C LEU A 17 23.82 20.34 8.80
N ALA A 18 24.22 19.34 9.58
CA ALA A 18 24.36 19.48 11.03
C ALA A 18 25.51 20.42 11.41
N GLY A 19 26.64 20.37 10.69
CA GLY A 19 27.77 21.28 10.87
C GLY A 19 27.44 22.74 10.53
N ALA A 20 26.45 22.96 9.67
CA ALA A 20 25.94 24.28 9.28
C ALA A 20 24.81 24.81 10.19
N GLY A 21 24.44 24.09 11.26
CA GLY A 21 23.34 24.47 12.16
C GLY A 21 21.94 24.19 11.59
N GLN A 22 21.84 23.41 10.51
CA GLN A 22 20.59 23.00 9.84
C GLN A 22 20.22 21.55 10.17
N ALA A 23 20.56 21.11 11.38
CA ALA A 23 20.24 19.76 11.81
C ALA A 23 18.70 19.57 11.91
N PRO A 24 18.12 18.49 11.37
CA PRO A 24 16.67 18.29 11.40
C PRO A 24 16.12 17.98 12.81
N TRP A 25 16.99 17.65 13.77
CA TRP A 25 16.62 17.12 15.09
C TRP A 25 15.70 18.04 15.91
N PRO A 26 15.94 19.36 16.01
CA PRO A 26 15.06 20.25 16.78
C PRO A 26 13.65 20.34 16.19
N ALA A 27 13.51 20.24 14.86
CA ALA A 27 12.22 20.25 14.19
C ALA A 27 11.46 18.95 14.43
N VAL A 28 12.14 17.80 14.33
CA VAL A 28 11.55 16.49 14.66
C VAL A 28 11.12 16.43 16.12
N ALA A 29 11.99 16.85 17.05
CA ALA A 29 11.67 16.88 18.48
C ALA A 29 10.47 17.79 18.79
N ARG A 30 10.32 18.91 18.06
CA ARG A 30 9.16 19.79 18.16
C ARG A 30 7.90 19.10 17.63
N ALA A 31 7.96 18.50 16.45
CA ALA A 31 6.82 17.77 15.87
C ALA A 31 6.33 16.64 16.79
N LEU A 32 7.25 15.89 17.41
CA LEU A 32 6.92 14.86 18.40
C LEU A 32 6.21 15.45 19.62
N ARG A 33 6.73 16.55 20.17
CA ARG A 33 6.11 17.26 21.30
C ARG A 33 4.72 17.80 20.95
N ASP A 34 4.57 18.43 19.80
CA ASP A 34 3.30 18.98 19.32
C ASP A 34 2.27 17.86 19.08
N SER A 35 2.74 16.63 18.85
CA SER A 35 1.93 15.41 18.74
C SER A 35 1.70 14.71 20.10
N GLY A 36 2.08 15.34 21.22
CA GLY A 36 1.86 14.84 22.58
C GLY A 36 2.91 13.83 23.08
N ILE A 37 4.07 13.75 22.44
CA ILE A 37 5.16 12.84 22.80
C ILE A 37 6.28 13.64 23.48
N ASP A 38 6.09 13.90 24.78
CA ASP A 38 6.98 14.77 25.57
C ASP A 38 8.32 14.11 25.97
N HIS A 39 8.42 12.78 25.85
CA HIS A 39 9.55 11.98 26.34
C HIS A 39 10.17 11.08 25.26
N ALA A 40 10.39 11.62 24.06
CA ALA A 40 11.20 10.92 23.06
C ALA A 40 12.69 10.96 23.45
N CYS A 41 13.26 9.81 23.77
CA CYS A 41 14.69 9.64 23.97
C CYS A 41 15.36 9.54 22.61
N VAL A 42 16.33 10.40 22.34
CA VAL A 42 17.18 10.32 21.16
C VAL A 42 18.32 9.36 21.48
N GLU A 43 18.20 8.10 21.08
CA GLU A 43 19.29 7.14 21.18
C GLU A 43 20.10 7.16 19.90
N LEU A 44 21.39 7.48 20.05
CA LEU A 44 22.36 7.31 18.98
C LEU A 44 22.92 5.89 19.11
N SER A 45 23.06 5.20 17.98
CA SER A 45 23.66 3.86 17.84
C SER A 45 24.82 3.62 18.84
N ARG A 46 24.83 2.42 19.46
CA ARG A 46 25.54 2.05 20.70
C ARG A 46 27.08 2.16 20.68
N ASP A 47 27.71 2.48 19.55
CA ASP A 47 29.17 2.65 19.48
C ASP A 47 29.65 4.08 19.78
N ALA A 48 28.75 5.00 20.15
CA ALA A 48 29.07 6.39 20.44
C ALA A 48 29.54 6.64 21.89
N ALA A 49 30.56 5.91 22.35
CA ALA A 49 31.33 6.30 23.54
C ALA A 49 32.32 7.44 23.18
N GLY A 50 31.79 8.62 22.87
CA GLY A 50 32.60 9.79 22.51
C GLY A 50 31.75 10.99 22.09
N TRP A 51 31.51 11.89 23.03
CA TRP A 51 30.73 13.12 22.84
C TRP A 51 31.21 13.95 21.63
N LEU A 52 30.25 14.35 20.79
CA LEU A 52 30.27 15.39 19.72
C LEU A 52 31.21 15.26 18.50
N GLY A 53 31.92 14.15 18.28
CA GLY A 53 32.97 14.10 17.25
C GLY A 53 32.78 13.22 16.01
N ARG A 54 31.82 12.28 15.97
CA ARG A 54 31.75 11.24 14.91
C ARG A 54 30.32 10.87 14.50
N TYR A 55 29.51 11.86 14.12
CA TYR A 55 28.05 11.75 14.02
C TYR A 55 27.49 11.40 12.63
N HIS A 56 28.26 10.81 11.73
CA HIS A 56 28.08 11.13 10.31
C HIS A 56 27.78 9.98 9.34
N ALA A 57 27.35 8.81 9.83
CA ALA A 57 26.93 7.71 8.94
C ALA A 57 25.76 6.86 9.45
N ASP A 58 25.43 6.93 10.73
CA ASP A 58 24.44 6.04 11.34
C ASP A 58 23.04 6.67 11.38
N PRO A 59 21.97 5.86 11.22
CA PRO A 59 20.60 6.33 11.36
C PRO A 59 20.32 6.90 12.75
N LEU A 60 19.54 7.99 12.83
CA LEU A 60 19.05 8.49 14.11
C LEU A 60 17.87 7.65 14.60
N VAL A 61 17.91 7.18 15.85
CA VAL A 61 16.86 6.39 16.48
C VAL A 61 16.16 7.20 17.59
N LEU A 62 14.87 7.46 17.43
CA LEU A 62 14.03 8.11 18.44
C LEU A 62 13.12 7.07 19.09
N ARG A 63 13.12 6.98 20.42
CA ARG A 63 12.31 6.01 21.18
C ARG A 63 11.39 6.71 22.16
N GLY A 64 10.15 6.27 22.25
CA GLY A 64 9.27 6.73 23.31
C GLY A 64 7.91 6.03 23.31
N PRO A 65 7.19 6.12 24.44
CA PRO A 65 5.80 5.72 24.51
C PRO A 65 4.92 6.78 23.82
N GLY A 66 4.05 6.37 22.91
CA GLY A 66 3.06 7.25 22.29
C GLY A 66 1.94 6.45 21.63
N THR A 67 0.99 7.10 20.98
CA THR A 67 0.11 6.37 20.07
C THR A 67 0.47 6.73 18.63
N TYR A 68 0.69 5.72 17.80
CA TYR A 68 0.84 5.93 16.38
C TYR A 68 -0.44 6.53 15.80
N THR A 69 -0.32 7.67 15.11
CA THR A 69 -1.40 8.25 14.32
C THR A 69 -0.87 8.74 12.97
N PRO A 70 -1.72 8.79 11.92
CA PRO A 70 -1.36 9.43 10.65
C PRO A 70 -0.89 10.87 10.82
N GLU A 71 -1.47 11.62 11.76
CA GLU A 71 -1.09 13.00 12.05
C GLU A 71 0.32 13.08 12.62
N LEU A 72 0.71 12.16 13.50
CA LEU A 72 2.07 12.08 14.02
C LEU A 72 3.09 11.84 12.89
N GLU A 73 2.78 10.92 11.99
CA GLU A 73 3.61 10.66 10.80
C GLU A 73 3.72 11.90 9.89
N SER A 74 2.59 12.54 9.62
CA SER A 74 2.50 13.75 8.80
C SER A 74 3.26 14.91 9.43
N ASN A 75 3.13 15.12 10.73
CA ASN A 75 3.82 16.17 11.48
C ASN A 75 5.34 15.97 11.46
N VAL A 76 5.81 14.74 11.72
CA VAL A 76 7.25 14.42 11.68
C VAL A 76 7.78 14.56 10.25
N SER A 77 7.08 14.04 9.25
CA SER A 77 7.50 14.13 7.84
C SER A 77 7.48 15.58 7.32
N GLY A 78 6.47 16.36 7.68
CA GLY A 78 6.35 17.78 7.34
C GLY A 78 7.45 18.61 7.97
N ALA A 79 7.72 18.42 9.26
CA ALA A 79 8.82 19.09 9.95
C ALA A 79 10.19 18.75 9.33
N LEU A 80 10.37 17.52 8.84
CA LEU A 80 11.57 17.11 8.11
C LEU A 80 11.68 17.75 6.73
N ALA A 81 10.58 17.79 5.98
CA ALA A 81 10.54 18.42 4.66
C ALA A 81 10.85 19.92 4.72
N GLU A 82 10.43 20.61 5.79
CA GLU A 82 10.71 22.03 5.99
C GLU A 82 12.20 22.33 6.21
N VAL A 83 12.88 21.49 6.99
CA VAL A 83 14.28 21.75 7.41
C VAL A 83 15.33 21.02 6.59
N ALA A 84 14.96 19.95 5.91
CA ALA A 84 15.84 19.13 5.10
C ALA A 84 15.14 18.66 3.81
N PRO A 85 14.64 19.57 2.95
CA PRO A 85 13.90 19.22 1.72
C PRO A 85 14.73 18.44 0.70
N GLN A 86 16.07 18.51 0.81
CA GLN A 86 17.03 17.82 -0.05
C GLN A 86 17.34 16.40 0.43
N ALA A 87 17.04 16.10 1.70
CA ALA A 87 17.33 14.82 2.30
C ALA A 87 16.14 13.90 2.01
N GLY A 88 16.39 12.77 1.35
CA GLY A 88 15.41 11.70 1.18
C GLY A 88 15.11 11.01 2.50
N VAL A 89 14.71 11.76 3.53
CA VAL A 89 14.53 11.28 4.89
C VAL A 89 13.34 10.36 4.95
N VAL A 90 13.61 9.08 5.03
CA VAL A 90 12.59 8.07 5.32
C VAL A 90 12.42 8.02 6.83
N VAL A 91 11.24 8.39 7.32
CA VAL A 91 10.82 8.21 8.71
C VAL A 91 10.37 6.76 8.85
N ASP A 92 11.22 5.83 9.24
CA ASP A 92 10.82 4.42 9.37
C ASP A 92 10.36 4.13 10.81
N TRP A 93 9.22 3.45 10.97
CA TRP A 93 8.69 3.08 12.28
C TRP A 93 9.02 1.62 12.55
N ASP A 94 9.57 1.35 13.72
CA ASP A 94 9.91 0.00 14.17
C ASP A 94 9.35 -0.25 15.56
N ALA A 95 9.14 -1.53 15.90
CA ALA A 95 8.81 -1.91 17.26
C ALA A 95 9.95 -1.49 18.20
N HIS A 96 9.62 -1.04 19.42
CA HIS A 96 10.65 -0.71 20.40
C HIS A 96 11.45 -1.93 20.87
N ASP A 97 10.78 -3.08 21.00
CA ASP A 97 11.42 -4.34 21.36
C ASP A 97 12.26 -4.88 20.18
N PRO A 98 13.60 -4.96 20.32
CA PRO A 98 14.48 -5.45 19.25
C PRO A 98 14.21 -6.90 18.85
N GLU A 99 13.74 -7.76 19.77
CA GLU A 99 13.41 -9.15 19.45
C GLU A 99 12.14 -9.22 18.60
N LEU A 100 11.14 -8.39 18.92
CA LEU A 100 9.92 -8.25 18.13
C LEU A 100 10.23 -7.65 16.74
N ALA A 101 11.02 -6.57 16.70
CA ALA A 101 11.46 -5.95 15.45
C ALA A 101 12.21 -6.95 14.55
N ALA A 102 13.10 -7.77 15.13
CA ALA A 102 13.82 -8.80 14.39
C ALA A 102 12.91 -9.94 13.92
N ARG A 103 11.97 -10.39 14.77
CA ARG A 103 11.00 -11.44 14.43
C ARG A 103 10.12 -11.04 13.25
N HIS A 104 9.69 -9.78 13.20
CA HIS A 104 8.76 -9.31 12.18
C HIS A 104 9.45 -8.56 11.04
N ALA A 105 10.78 -8.42 10.98
CA ALA A 105 11.49 -7.60 9.99
C ALA A 105 11.03 -7.77 8.51
N ALA A 106 10.53 -8.97 8.14
CA ALA A 106 9.94 -9.26 6.83
C ALA A 106 8.62 -8.53 6.53
N ASP A 107 7.89 -8.06 7.55
CA ASP A 107 6.61 -7.35 7.46
C ASP A 107 6.78 -5.84 7.27
N ARG A 108 7.99 -5.31 7.56
CA ARG A 108 8.32 -3.88 7.43
C ARG A 108 8.06 -3.32 6.02
N PRO A 109 8.41 -4.02 4.92
CA PRO A 109 8.10 -3.53 3.58
C PRO A 109 6.58 -3.40 3.32
N ALA A 110 5.75 -4.27 3.89
CA ALA A 110 4.28 -4.17 3.78
C ALA A 110 3.75 -2.90 4.46
N TYR A 111 4.30 -2.54 5.63
CA TYR A 111 3.99 -1.28 6.29
C TYR A 111 4.45 -0.06 5.48
N ARG A 112 5.64 -0.10 4.88
CA ARG A 112 6.12 0.98 3.99
C ARG A 112 5.20 1.18 2.78
N LEU A 113 4.76 0.07 2.17
CA LEU A 113 3.78 0.11 1.09
C LEU A 113 2.47 0.77 1.54
N ALA A 114 1.95 0.40 2.72
CA ALA A 114 0.74 1.00 3.28
C ALA A 114 0.84 2.53 3.41
N ARG A 115 2.02 3.05 3.79
CA ARG A 115 2.26 4.49 3.94
C ARG A 115 2.36 5.24 2.63
N ARG A 116 2.91 4.63 1.58
CA ARG A 116 2.87 5.23 0.24
C ARG A 116 1.44 5.47 -0.23
N LEU A 117 0.51 4.67 0.28
CA LEU A 117 -0.91 4.76 -0.01
C LEU A 117 -1.69 5.60 1.01
N ALA A 118 -1.02 6.37 1.90
CA ALA A 118 -1.68 7.16 2.93
C ALA A 118 -2.70 8.18 2.38
N ALA A 119 -2.49 8.68 1.17
CA ALA A 119 -3.39 9.63 0.52
C ALA A 119 -4.77 9.02 0.16
N LEU A 120 -4.87 7.70 0.05
CA LEU A 120 -6.07 6.97 -0.39
C LEU A 120 -7.29 7.19 0.52
N ASP A 121 -7.07 7.21 1.83
CA ASP A 121 -8.14 7.19 2.83
C ASP A 121 -7.85 8.07 4.05
N GLY A 122 -6.95 9.05 3.90
CA GLY A 122 -6.54 9.92 4.99
C GLY A 122 -5.69 9.20 6.05
N GLY A 123 -5.03 8.11 5.67
CA GLY A 123 -4.08 7.38 6.51
C GLY A 123 -4.68 6.21 7.30
N ALA A 124 -5.92 5.79 7.03
CA ALA A 124 -6.50 4.63 7.69
C ALA A 124 -5.83 3.30 7.25
N VAL A 125 -5.41 3.17 5.98
CA VAL A 125 -4.61 2.03 5.49
C VAL A 125 -3.28 1.89 6.25
N PRO A 126 -2.39 2.90 6.29
CA PRO A 126 -1.16 2.80 7.06
C PRO A 126 -1.39 2.69 8.56
N THR A 127 -2.49 3.23 9.10
CA THR A 127 -2.85 3.02 10.51
C THR A 127 -3.09 1.54 10.79
N ARG A 128 -3.91 0.86 9.98
CA ARG A 128 -4.23 -0.54 10.21
C ARG A 128 -2.99 -1.44 10.07
N ALA A 129 -2.22 -1.25 9.00
CA ALA A 129 -0.97 -1.99 8.80
C ALA A 129 0.07 -1.67 9.90
N GLY A 130 0.18 -0.41 10.31
CA GLY A 130 1.08 0.04 11.37
C GLY A 130 0.72 -0.53 12.74
N LEU A 131 -0.57 -0.66 13.06
CA LEU A 131 -1.00 -1.31 14.30
C LEU A 131 -0.67 -2.81 14.31
N ALA A 132 -0.89 -3.51 13.19
CA ALA A 132 -0.49 -4.91 13.05
C ALA A 132 1.04 -5.09 13.15
N TRP A 133 1.81 -4.11 12.67
CA TRP A 133 3.27 -4.08 12.72
C TRP A 133 3.82 -3.80 14.14
N LEU A 134 3.31 -2.76 14.80
CA LEU A 134 3.84 -2.27 16.07
C LEU A 134 3.32 -3.05 17.30
N ALA A 135 2.19 -3.74 17.17
CA ALA A 135 1.60 -4.53 18.25
C ALA A 135 0.89 -5.80 17.74
N PRO A 136 1.61 -6.72 17.06
CA PRO A 136 1.04 -7.94 16.49
C PRO A 136 0.31 -8.79 17.55
N ASP A 137 0.85 -8.90 18.76
CA ASP A 137 0.25 -9.66 19.87
C ASP A 137 -1.12 -9.14 20.33
N ARG A 138 -1.42 -7.86 20.09
CA ARG A 138 -2.75 -7.28 20.38
C ARG A 138 -3.72 -7.46 19.22
N TYR A 139 -3.21 -7.74 18.03
CA TYR A 139 -3.96 -8.07 16.82
C TYR A 139 -4.17 -9.58 16.65
N HIS A 140 -3.52 -10.39 17.49
CA HIS A 140 -3.40 -11.84 17.38
C HIS A 140 -4.68 -12.64 17.69
N ASP A 141 -5.75 -12.02 18.16
CA ASP A 141 -6.97 -12.74 18.60
C ASP A 141 -7.86 -13.26 17.44
N GLN A 142 -7.58 -12.93 16.17
CA GLN A 142 -8.50 -13.25 15.05
C GLN A 142 -7.92 -14.04 13.87
N PHE A 143 -6.61 -14.23 13.76
CA PHE A 143 -5.98 -14.77 12.52
C PHE A 143 -5.06 -15.99 12.72
N ALA A 144 -5.16 -16.69 13.85
CA ALA A 144 -4.44 -17.94 14.03
C ALA A 144 -5.16 -19.07 13.29
N ASP A 145 -5.06 -19.10 11.96
CA ASP A 145 -5.08 -20.37 11.24
C ASP A 145 -3.64 -20.93 11.28
N PRO A 146 -3.35 -21.95 12.10
CA PRO A 146 -1.99 -22.49 12.26
C PRO A 146 -1.43 -23.14 10.98
N TRP A 147 -2.22 -23.20 9.91
CA TRP A 147 -1.87 -23.83 8.64
C TRP A 147 -1.42 -22.85 7.55
N GLU A 148 -1.61 -21.54 7.72
CA GLU A 148 -1.08 -20.50 6.82
C GLU A 148 -0.28 -19.45 7.61
N ALA A 149 1.03 -19.40 7.39
CA ALA A 149 1.91 -18.36 7.95
C ALA A 149 1.76 -17.03 7.20
N ALA A 150 0.54 -16.55 6.99
CA ALA A 150 0.30 -15.25 6.40
C ALA A 150 0.74 -14.15 7.37
N SER A 151 1.52 -13.18 6.87
CA SER A 151 1.92 -12.00 7.64
C SER A 151 0.69 -11.22 8.08
N LEU A 152 0.55 -10.96 9.40
CA LEU A 152 -0.56 -10.16 9.95
C LEU A 152 -0.61 -8.75 9.33
N VAL A 153 0.54 -8.17 9.02
CA VAL A 153 0.64 -6.85 8.40
C VAL A 153 0.14 -6.90 6.94
N VAL A 154 0.47 -7.96 6.21
CA VAL A 154 -0.02 -8.17 4.83
C VAL A 154 -1.53 -8.38 4.82
N SER A 155 -2.07 -9.18 5.75
CA SER A 155 -3.53 -9.35 5.88
C SER A 155 -4.22 -8.04 6.25
N ALA A 156 -3.69 -7.29 7.22
CA ALA A 156 -4.21 -5.99 7.61
C ALA A 156 -4.18 -4.96 6.46
N LEU A 157 -3.11 -4.97 5.65
CA LEU A 157 -2.99 -4.15 4.45
C LEU A 157 -4.04 -4.55 3.41
N HIS A 158 -4.18 -5.85 3.13
CA HIS A 158 -5.16 -6.37 2.17
C HIS A 158 -6.59 -5.97 2.55
N ASP A 159 -6.98 -6.19 3.80
CA ASP A 159 -8.31 -5.82 4.30
C ASP A 159 -8.53 -4.30 4.26
N ALA A 160 -7.50 -3.52 4.59
CA ALA A 160 -7.60 -2.06 4.51
C ALA A 160 -7.78 -1.58 3.06
N LEU A 161 -7.07 -2.18 2.09
CA LEU A 161 -7.20 -1.84 0.67
C LEU A 161 -8.57 -2.24 0.11
N LEU A 162 -9.14 -3.36 0.56
CA LEU A 162 -10.51 -3.76 0.22
C LEU A 162 -11.54 -2.78 0.78
N ASP A 163 -11.45 -2.44 2.08
CA ASP A 163 -12.34 -1.48 2.72
C ASP A 163 -12.28 -0.10 2.07
N ALA A 164 -11.08 0.34 1.68
CA ALA A 164 -10.86 1.59 0.97
C ALA A 164 -11.33 1.56 -0.51
N GLY A 165 -11.63 0.36 -1.04
CA GLY A 165 -12.00 0.17 -2.45
C GLY A 165 -10.85 0.38 -3.43
N ALA A 166 -9.60 0.26 -2.98
CA ALA A 166 -8.40 0.28 -3.82
C ALA A 166 -8.02 -1.10 -4.36
N LEU A 167 -8.52 -2.15 -3.70
CA LEU A 167 -8.38 -3.54 -4.11
C LEU A 167 -9.79 -4.12 -4.35
N THR A 168 -9.92 -4.98 -5.36
CA THR A 168 -11.10 -5.82 -5.56
C THR A 168 -10.65 -7.21 -5.90
N VAL A 169 -11.46 -8.20 -5.53
CA VAL A 169 -11.23 -9.61 -5.85
C VAL A 169 -12.36 -10.08 -6.76
N LEU A 170 -12.03 -10.83 -7.82
CA LEU A 170 -13.00 -11.37 -8.76
C LEU A 170 -13.10 -12.88 -8.61
N ASP A 171 -14.29 -13.37 -8.25
CA ASP A 171 -14.59 -14.80 -8.27
C ASP A 171 -14.48 -15.33 -9.72
N TRP A 172 -13.83 -16.48 -9.91
CA TRP A 172 -13.69 -17.09 -11.24
C TRP A 172 -15.04 -17.48 -11.89
N LYS A 173 -16.13 -17.55 -11.10
CA LYS A 173 -17.51 -17.76 -11.55
C LYS A 173 -18.28 -16.46 -11.77
N CYS A 174 -17.67 -15.29 -11.54
CA CYS A 174 -18.39 -14.04 -11.68
C CYS A 174 -18.83 -13.81 -13.14
N THR A 175 -19.99 -13.19 -13.27
CA THR A 175 -20.52 -12.74 -14.57
C THR A 175 -19.70 -11.57 -15.10
N ARG A 176 -19.82 -11.26 -16.39
CA ARG A 176 -19.14 -10.08 -16.96
C ARG A 176 -19.61 -8.80 -16.28
N THR A 177 -20.90 -8.73 -15.97
CA THR A 177 -21.51 -7.62 -15.25
C THR A 177 -20.91 -7.45 -13.85
N GLU A 178 -20.71 -8.54 -13.11
CA GLU A 178 -20.09 -8.49 -11.78
C GLU A 178 -18.63 -8.04 -11.87
N ALA A 179 -17.85 -8.61 -12.78
CA ALA A 179 -16.47 -8.20 -13.04
C ALA A 179 -16.37 -6.71 -13.39
N ALA A 180 -17.19 -6.22 -14.33
CA ALA A 180 -17.17 -4.83 -14.77
C ALA A 180 -17.61 -3.88 -13.64
N LYS A 181 -18.61 -4.26 -12.84
CA LYS A 181 -19.02 -3.45 -11.68
C LYS A 181 -17.96 -3.40 -10.59
N ALA A 182 -17.28 -4.51 -10.33
CA ALA A 182 -16.21 -4.61 -9.35
C ALA A 182 -15.01 -3.75 -9.76
N LEU A 183 -14.49 -3.95 -10.97
CA LEU A 183 -13.39 -3.15 -11.52
C LEU A 183 -13.75 -1.66 -11.60
N GLY A 184 -14.99 -1.32 -11.98
CA GLY A 184 -15.45 0.07 -12.03
C GLY A 184 -15.47 0.79 -10.68
N ARG A 185 -15.53 0.04 -9.56
CA ARG A 185 -15.50 0.59 -8.20
C ARG A 185 -14.08 0.89 -7.72
N LEU A 186 -13.06 0.28 -8.33
CA LEU A 186 -11.67 0.48 -7.95
C LEU A 186 -11.30 1.95 -7.99
N ARG A 187 -10.64 2.40 -6.92
CA ARG A 187 -10.02 3.71 -6.82
C ARG A 187 -8.64 3.69 -7.46
N ILE A 188 -8.32 4.77 -8.16
CA ILE A 188 -7.01 4.94 -8.81
C ILE A 188 -6.04 5.55 -7.79
N LEU A 189 -4.99 4.81 -7.46
CA LEU A 189 -3.96 5.21 -6.49
C LEU A 189 -3.01 6.28 -7.08
N PRO A 190 -2.40 7.13 -6.23
CA PRO A 190 -2.27 7.00 -4.77
C PRO A 190 -3.39 7.64 -3.92
N ASP A 191 -4.06 8.67 -4.43
CA ASP A 191 -5.04 9.44 -3.63
C ASP A 191 -6.46 8.86 -3.68
N GLY A 192 -6.74 7.97 -4.63
CA GLY A 192 -8.06 7.38 -4.80
C GLY A 192 -9.16 8.38 -5.14
N ALA A 193 -8.80 9.57 -5.63
CA ALA A 193 -9.74 10.67 -5.87
C ALA A 193 -10.74 10.36 -7.00
N ARG A 194 -10.38 9.43 -7.89
CA ARG A 194 -11.22 8.97 -9.00
C ARG A 194 -11.36 7.45 -8.96
N ARG A 195 -12.51 6.96 -9.37
CA ARG A 195 -12.73 5.55 -9.66
C ARG A 195 -12.47 5.23 -11.13
N VAL A 196 -12.20 3.97 -11.45
CA VAL A 196 -12.09 3.48 -12.83
C VAL A 196 -13.33 3.86 -13.66
N ARG A 197 -14.54 3.67 -13.10
CA ARG A 197 -15.80 4.03 -13.77
C ARG A 197 -15.90 5.53 -14.14
N GLU A 198 -15.29 6.40 -13.35
CA GLU A 198 -15.28 7.86 -13.56
C GLU A 198 -14.13 8.28 -14.49
N ALA A 199 -13.09 7.46 -14.56
CA ALA A 199 -11.90 7.73 -15.33
C ALA A 199 -12.00 7.28 -16.79
N VAL A 200 -12.58 6.11 -17.01
CA VAL A 200 -12.71 5.49 -18.32
C VAL A 200 -13.91 6.08 -19.07
N PRO A 201 -13.70 6.67 -20.26
CA PRO A 201 -14.80 7.13 -21.11
C PRO A 201 -15.78 6.01 -21.43
N GLU A 202 -17.08 6.33 -21.41
CA GLU A 202 -18.15 5.40 -21.78
C GLU A 202 -18.22 4.11 -20.94
N TYR A 203 -17.66 4.11 -19.72
CA TYR A 203 -17.67 2.92 -18.86
C TYR A 203 -19.08 2.38 -18.59
N ASP A 204 -20.07 3.26 -18.45
CA ASP A 204 -21.47 2.84 -18.25
C ASP A 204 -22.08 2.15 -19.46
N ALA A 205 -21.68 2.56 -20.67
CA ALA A 205 -22.05 1.88 -21.90
C ALA A 205 -21.38 0.51 -21.97
N PHE A 206 -20.11 0.40 -21.55
CA PHE A 206 -19.41 -0.88 -21.43
C PHE A 206 -20.12 -1.84 -20.46
N VAL A 207 -20.48 -1.37 -19.24
CA VAL A 207 -21.23 -2.17 -18.28
C VAL A 207 -22.58 -2.61 -18.86
N SER A 208 -23.26 -1.75 -19.63
CA SER A 208 -24.53 -2.09 -20.28
C SER A 208 -24.37 -3.21 -21.31
N ARG A 209 -23.29 -3.19 -22.11
CA ARG A 209 -22.95 -4.28 -23.04
C ARG A 209 -22.66 -5.60 -22.30
N CYS A 210 -21.98 -5.55 -21.15
CA CYS A 210 -21.78 -6.74 -20.32
C CYS A 210 -23.11 -7.34 -19.84
N VAL A 211 -24.08 -6.50 -19.46
CA VAL A 211 -25.43 -6.95 -19.05
C VAL A 211 -26.17 -7.62 -20.20
N GLU A 212 -26.09 -7.07 -21.41
CA GLU A 212 -26.69 -7.66 -22.61
C GLU A 212 -26.04 -9.02 -22.94
N ALA A 213 -24.71 -9.09 -22.96
CA ALA A 213 -23.97 -10.33 -23.21
C ALA A 213 -24.24 -11.42 -22.15
N ASP A 214 -24.43 -11.05 -20.89
CA ASP A 214 -24.83 -12.00 -19.85
C ASP A 214 -26.27 -12.49 -20.07
N ARG A 215 -27.21 -11.59 -20.44
CA ARG A 215 -28.61 -11.96 -20.72
C ARG A 215 -28.75 -12.93 -21.89
N GLU A 216 -28.02 -12.71 -22.99
CA GLU A 216 -28.05 -13.59 -24.17
C GLU A 216 -27.59 -15.02 -23.80
N ARG A 217 -26.51 -15.13 -23.01
CA ARG A 217 -25.99 -16.41 -22.51
C ARG A 217 -26.98 -17.16 -21.62
N PHE A 218 -27.67 -16.48 -20.71
CA PHE A 218 -28.66 -17.11 -19.82
C PHE A 218 -30.05 -17.26 -20.47
N GLY A 219 -30.28 -16.63 -21.62
CA GLY A 219 -31.56 -16.53 -22.33
C GLY A 219 -31.74 -17.40 -23.57
N GLY A 220 -30.68 -17.99 -24.12
CA GLY A 220 -30.79 -19.14 -25.04
C GLY A 220 -30.43 -18.95 -26.53
N GLU A 221 -29.62 -17.97 -26.91
CA GLU A 221 -28.86 -18.06 -28.17
C GLU A 221 -27.38 -17.76 -27.94
N PRO A 222 -26.45 -18.54 -28.52
CA PRO A 222 -25.03 -18.35 -28.32
C PRO A 222 -24.56 -17.04 -28.94
N VAL A 223 -23.82 -16.26 -28.16
CA VAL A 223 -23.06 -15.09 -28.63
C VAL A 223 -22.20 -15.52 -29.83
N GLY A 224 -22.25 -14.79 -30.94
CA GLY A 224 -21.48 -15.10 -32.14
C GLY A 224 -19.97 -15.12 -31.87
N ALA A 225 -19.24 -16.00 -32.55
CA ALA A 225 -17.80 -16.20 -32.38
C ALA A 225 -16.92 -14.94 -32.62
N ASP A 226 -17.50 -13.89 -33.22
CA ASP A 226 -16.82 -12.62 -33.51
C ASP A 226 -16.99 -11.56 -32.40
N ASP A 227 -17.70 -11.87 -31.30
CA ASP A 227 -17.81 -10.96 -30.16
C ASP A 227 -16.51 -10.97 -29.34
N PRO A 228 -15.85 -9.81 -29.08
CA PRO A 228 -14.70 -9.73 -28.18
C PRO A 228 -15.01 -10.21 -26.75
N LEU A 229 -16.28 -10.43 -26.42
CA LEU A 229 -16.72 -11.03 -25.17
C LEU A 229 -16.87 -12.56 -25.20
N HIS A 230 -16.68 -13.22 -26.34
CA HIS A 230 -16.78 -14.66 -26.48
C HIS A 230 -15.51 -15.35 -25.95
N ALA A 231 -15.58 -15.84 -24.71
CA ALA A 231 -14.61 -16.75 -24.14
C ALA A 231 -15.16 -18.17 -24.29
N GLY A 232 -14.35 -19.11 -24.80
CA GLY A 232 -14.67 -20.54 -24.77
C GLY A 232 -14.73 -21.07 -23.33
N ASP A 233 -13.86 -22.03 -22.99
CA ASP A 233 -13.69 -22.50 -21.59
C ASP A 233 -12.95 -21.48 -20.69
N GLU A 234 -12.56 -20.32 -21.24
CA GLU A 234 -11.93 -19.23 -20.48
C GLU A 234 -12.95 -18.49 -19.58
N GLY A 235 -12.50 -18.12 -18.38
CA GLY A 235 -13.33 -17.41 -17.41
C GLY A 235 -13.75 -16.02 -17.90
N LEU A 236 -15.05 -15.73 -17.83
CA LEU A 236 -15.66 -14.48 -18.30
C LEU A 236 -15.00 -13.21 -17.74
N GLN A 237 -14.46 -13.31 -16.53
CA GLN A 237 -13.72 -12.24 -15.88
C GLN A 237 -12.48 -11.82 -16.67
N HIS A 238 -11.76 -12.74 -17.33
CA HIS A 238 -10.50 -12.41 -18.01
C HIS A 238 -10.71 -11.48 -19.20
N VAL A 239 -11.80 -11.69 -19.93
CA VAL A 239 -12.23 -10.82 -21.03
C VAL A 239 -12.48 -9.40 -20.52
N VAL A 240 -13.26 -9.27 -19.44
CA VAL A 240 -13.62 -7.96 -18.87
C VAL A 240 -12.37 -7.27 -18.32
N VAL A 241 -11.52 -8.00 -17.60
CA VAL A 241 -10.24 -7.49 -17.07
C VAL A 241 -9.37 -6.97 -18.22
N SER A 242 -9.23 -7.74 -19.30
CA SER A 242 -8.43 -7.35 -20.48
C SER A 242 -8.96 -6.07 -21.13
N ALA A 243 -10.28 -5.97 -21.31
CA ALA A 243 -10.92 -4.79 -21.88
C ALA A 243 -10.74 -3.55 -20.98
N VAL A 244 -10.91 -3.71 -19.66
CA VAL A 244 -10.71 -2.62 -18.69
C VAL A 244 -9.23 -2.22 -18.64
N ASN A 245 -8.30 -3.17 -18.66
CA ASN A 245 -6.86 -2.89 -18.68
C ASN A 245 -6.48 -2.07 -19.92
N ALA A 246 -6.95 -2.43 -21.11
CA ALA A 246 -6.70 -1.66 -22.33
C ALA A 246 -7.19 -0.20 -22.21
N ALA A 247 -8.35 0.01 -21.58
CA ALA A 247 -8.88 1.34 -21.32
C ALA A 247 -8.05 2.12 -20.28
N LEU A 248 -7.56 1.46 -19.23
CA LEU A 248 -6.68 2.06 -18.22
C LEU A 248 -5.32 2.47 -18.80
N VAL A 249 -4.72 1.61 -19.63
CA VAL A 249 -3.47 1.91 -20.34
C VAL A 249 -3.61 3.15 -21.21
N ALA A 250 -4.75 3.31 -21.90
CA ALA A 250 -5.03 4.51 -22.70
C ALA A 250 -5.12 5.80 -21.87
N LEU A 251 -5.42 5.68 -20.56
CA LEU A 251 -5.42 6.80 -19.60
C LEU A 251 -4.07 7.00 -18.91
N GLY A 252 -3.07 6.15 -19.20
CA GLY A 252 -1.82 6.12 -18.46
C GLY A 252 -2.03 5.70 -17.01
N VAL A 253 -2.81 4.65 -16.77
CA VAL A 253 -3.02 4.00 -15.47
C VAL A 253 -2.64 2.52 -15.61
N ASP A 254 -1.88 2.01 -14.64
CA ASP A 254 -1.52 0.60 -14.60
C ASP A 254 -2.55 -0.20 -13.80
N LEU A 255 -2.85 -1.40 -14.28
CA LEU A 255 -3.55 -2.44 -13.54
C LEU A 255 -2.52 -3.42 -12.98
N LEU A 256 -2.61 -3.71 -11.69
CA LEU A 256 -1.78 -4.71 -11.02
C LEU A 256 -2.63 -5.92 -10.63
N ASP A 257 -2.04 -7.10 -10.83
CA ASP A 257 -2.60 -8.40 -10.43
C ASP A 257 -2.04 -8.80 -9.07
N LEU A 258 -2.93 -9.13 -8.15
CA LEU A 258 -2.62 -9.80 -6.90
C LEU A 258 -3.00 -11.27 -7.04
N GLU A 259 -2.00 -12.14 -7.19
CA GLU A 259 -2.22 -13.59 -7.30
C GLU A 259 -2.47 -14.18 -5.90
N ASN A 260 -3.73 -14.42 -5.54
CA ASN A 260 -4.10 -15.07 -4.28
C ASN A 260 -4.81 -16.42 -4.53
N GLY A 261 -4.07 -17.38 -5.10
CA GLY A 261 -4.61 -18.70 -5.45
C GLY A 261 -5.71 -18.62 -6.51
N ASP A 262 -6.87 -19.22 -6.23
CA ASP A 262 -7.97 -19.39 -7.21
C ASP A 262 -8.79 -18.11 -7.46
N THR A 263 -8.53 -17.02 -6.73
CA THR A 263 -9.33 -15.79 -6.83
C THR A 263 -8.44 -14.58 -7.11
N PRO A 264 -8.35 -14.09 -8.36
CA PRO A 264 -7.48 -12.98 -8.69
C PRO A 264 -7.95 -11.66 -8.06
N GLY A 265 -7.00 -10.93 -7.48
CA GLY A 265 -7.18 -9.57 -6.98
C GLY A 265 -6.63 -8.52 -7.95
N PHE A 266 -7.21 -7.32 -7.95
CA PHE A 266 -6.86 -6.24 -8.87
C PHE A 266 -6.77 -4.89 -8.18
N LEU A 267 -5.76 -4.10 -8.55
CA LEU A 267 -5.50 -2.76 -8.02
C LEU A 267 -5.09 -1.84 -9.16
N THR A 268 -5.56 -0.58 -9.14
CA THR A 268 -5.23 0.41 -10.18
C THR A 268 -4.34 1.51 -9.63
N ILE A 269 -3.25 1.82 -10.32
CA ILE A 269 -2.22 2.74 -9.82
C ILE A 269 -1.68 3.66 -10.91
N ALA A 270 -1.31 4.88 -10.51
CA ALA A 270 -0.58 5.79 -11.37
C ALA A 270 0.81 5.23 -11.74
N PRO A 271 1.23 5.32 -13.01
CA PRO A 271 2.41 4.62 -13.53
C PRO A 271 3.73 5.08 -12.93
N ASN A 272 3.79 6.33 -12.44
CA ASN A 272 4.96 6.86 -11.75
C ASN A 272 5.21 6.20 -10.38
N LEU A 273 4.26 5.43 -9.84
CA LEU A 273 4.39 4.72 -8.57
C LEU A 273 4.53 3.20 -8.74
N THR A 274 4.22 2.65 -9.92
CA THR A 274 4.16 1.21 -10.18
C THR A 274 5.46 0.49 -9.79
N ALA A 275 6.61 0.99 -10.24
CA ALA A 275 7.90 0.34 -9.97
C ALA A 275 8.24 0.30 -8.46
N GLU A 276 7.93 1.38 -7.73
CA GLU A 276 8.19 1.45 -6.29
C GLU A 276 7.26 0.53 -5.51
N VAL A 277 5.96 0.51 -5.87
CA VAL A 277 4.98 -0.38 -5.24
C VAL A 277 5.30 -1.85 -5.49
N LEU A 278 5.71 -2.22 -6.71
CA LEU A 278 6.12 -3.59 -7.02
C LEU A 278 7.38 -3.99 -6.25
N ALA A 279 8.37 -3.10 -6.13
CA ALA A 279 9.58 -3.38 -5.36
C ALA A 279 9.29 -3.59 -3.87
N GLU A 280 8.39 -2.80 -3.28
CA GLU A 280 7.99 -2.98 -1.88
C GLU A 280 7.12 -4.21 -1.67
N ALA A 281 6.23 -4.52 -2.61
CA ALA A 281 5.43 -5.74 -2.60
C ALA A 281 6.33 -6.99 -2.68
N GLU A 282 7.35 -6.99 -3.54
CA GLU A 282 8.33 -8.09 -3.65
C GLU A 282 9.07 -8.30 -2.32
N LEU A 283 9.56 -7.22 -1.70
CA LEU A 283 10.21 -7.28 -0.39
C LEU A 283 9.27 -7.78 0.72
N ALA A 284 7.99 -7.41 0.63
CA ALA A 284 6.92 -7.86 1.53
C ALA A 284 6.42 -9.29 1.23
N ARG A 285 6.90 -9.91 0.15
CA ARG A 285 6.41 -11.20 -0.38
C ARG A 285 4.91 -11.18 -0.69
N ILE A 286 4.40 -10.02 -1.10
CA ILE A 286 3.06 -9.86 -1.64
C ILE A 286 3.14 -10.22 -3.13
N PRO A 287 2.35 -11.20 -3.62
CA PRO A 287 2.40 -11.66 -5.00
C PRO A 287 1.70 -10.67 -5.94
N LEU A 288 2.26 -9.47 -6.03
CA LEU A 288 1.77 -8.37 -6.85
C LEU A 288 2.61 -8.28 -8.12
N SER A 289 1.96 -8.20 -9.27
CA SER A 289 2.63 -8.04 -10.57
C SER A 289 1.86 -7.07 -11.45
N GLN A 290 2.52 -6.51 -12.47
CA GLN A 290 1.82 -5.70 -13.46
C GLN A 290 0.98 -6.61 -14.36
N HIS A 291 -0.28 -6.25 -14.56
CA HIS A 291 -1.16 -6.99 -15.44
C HIS A 291 -0.60 -6.97 -16.85
N ARG A 292 -0.33 -8.16 -17.40
CA ARG A 292 0.15 -8.28 -18.76
C ARG A 292 -1.07 -8.22 -19.68
N SER A 293 -1.15 -7.15 -20.48
CA SER A 293 -1.96 -7.18 -21.69
C SER A 293 -1.59 -8.46 -22.43
N GLY A 294 -2.54 -9.36 -22.68
CA GLY A 294 -2.27 -10.60 -23.38
C GLY A 294 -1.62 -10.30 -24.73
N ASP A 295 -0.30 -10.50 -24.82
CA ASP A 295 0.38 -10.63 -26.10
C ASP A 295 -0.10 -11.97 -26.70
N GLY A 296 -1.15 -11.91 -27.52
CA GLY A 296 -1.53 -12.96 -28.45
C GLY A 296 -2.86 -13.68 -28.18
N LEU A 297 -3.97 -12.98 -28.42
CA LEU A 297 -5.20 -13.61 -28.90
C LEU A 297 -5.71 -12.79 -30.10
N LEU A 298 -5.06 -13.03 -31.25
CA LEU A 298 -5.57 -12.79 -32.61
C LEU A 298 -5.43 -14.09 -33.39
#